data_AF-A0A1E7I046-F1
#
_entry.id   AF-A0A1E7I046-F1
#
_cell.length_a   1.000
_cell.length_b   1.000
_cell.length_c   1.000
_cell.angle_alpha   90.00
_cell.angle_beta   90.00
_cell.angle_gamma   90.00
#
_symmetry.space_group_name_H-M   'P 1'
#
loop_
_entity.id
_entity.type
_entity.pdbx_description
1 polymer ?
#
loop_
_entity_poly.entity_id
_entity_poly.type
_entity_poly.pdbx_seq_one_letter_code
_entity_poly.pdbx_strand_id
1 'polypeptide(L)'
;MSISKIHLRGQADTIAKVRAFIHNFDTGAEGCGPLEFSYLIDSDELDWARVVASFKEDFRILDELLFNLHFKRNIELSPSQDERVIIFLVIGYLYSNDVRYFNEFLFFYNEPASFEKYMLLMQDIFFSNISFVNHHSFPLCECKEVESHLQGFESKLNLVRNEDVDTTQRVALFGSPTFFKRIRLDLLEKGFDVRCYFIPFHPDKLVNFVLRNRLLFKLFCMFKHIKFKFTKLNFAYDDPEIGKVLEKENLDIGFHKLGFIIKSNVIGSLKKGLINDHWALLPFVRGRSTIEYSLLFGFPVAATTHLVEESVDTGGLVCVYNYDEEAKKCSSINDVKQLVRWDLNLRAIDSIEVLSRTKVPLYENKNDMGLMFYSMHPFLEKFIEDNILTHP
;
A
#
# COMPACT_ATOMS: atom_id res chain seq x y z
N MET A 1 -13.95 21.71 2.25
CA MET A 1 -14.83 20.89 3.11
C MET A 1 -14.27 20.80 4.53
N SER A 2 -14.89 21.46 5.52
CA SER A 2 -14.60 21.20 6.93
C SER A 2 -15.81 20.51 7.54
N ILE A 3 -15.58 19.30 8.02
CA ILE A 3 -16.62 18.51 8.66
C ILE A 3 -16.17 18.30 10.09
N SER A 4 -17.03 18.69 11.02
CA SER A 4 -16.85 18.38 12.44
C SER A 4 -18.06 17.58 12.92
N LYS A 5 -17.88 16.79 13.99
CA LYS A 5 -19.01 16.15 14.69
C LYS A 5 -20.11 17.14 15.07
N ILE A 6 -19.78 18.42 15.23
CA ILE A 6 -20.73 19.50 15.52
C ILE A 6 -21.66 19.75 14.32
N HIS A 7 -21.17 19.67 13.09
CA HIS A 7 -21.98 19.89 11.89
C HIS A 7 -23.07 18.82 11.70
N LEU A 8 -22.84 17.60 12.19
CA LEU A 8 -23.85 16.53 12.18
C LEU A 8 -25.00 16.78 13.18
N ARG A 9 -24.79 17.63 14.20
CA ARG A 9 -25.82 17.97 15.19
C ARG A 9 -26.89 18.84 14.52
N GLY A 10 -28.04 18.24 14.23
CA GLY A 10 -29.17 18.88 13.52
C GLY A 10 -29.50 18.23 12.19
N GLN A 11 -28.70 17.26 11.72
CA GLN A 11 -28.94 16.53 10.47
C GLN A 11 -29.45 15.11 10.69
N ALA A 12 -29.81 14.73 11.93
CA ALA A 12 -30.20 13.37 12.30
C ALA A 12 -31.37 12.84 11.46
N ASP A 13 -32.40 13.65 11.22
CA ASP A 13 -33.55 13.26 10.40
C ASP A 13 -33.16 13.00 8.94
N THR A 14 -32.28 13.84 8.37
CA THR A 14 -31.77 13.67 7.01
C THR A 14 -30.96 12.38 6.92
N ILE A 15 -30.03 12.16 7.85
CA ILE A 15 -29.21 10.96 7.92
C ILE A 15 -30.08 9.71 8.04
N ALA A 16 -31.08 9.72 8.92
CA ALA A 16 -32.02 8.60 9.11
C ALA A 16 -32.81 8.30 7.83
N LYS A 17 -33.28 9.33 7.10
CA LYS A 17 -33.98 9.15 5.82
C LYS A 17 -33.09 8.54 4.74
N VAL A 18 -31.86 9.00 4.60
CA VAL A 18 -30.91 8.44 3.61
C VAL A 18 -30.55 7.02 3.98
N ARG A 19 -30.30 6.75 5.26
CA ARG A 19 -30.03 5.40 5.75
C ARG A 19 -31.20 4.46 5.47
N ALA A 20 -32.44 4.89 5.75
CA ALA A 20 -33.63 4.12 5.42
C ALA A 20 -33.79 3.88 3.91
N PHE A 21 -33.49 4.88 3.07
CA PHE A 21 -33.47 4.72 1.62
C PHE A 21 -32.49 3.63 1.17
N ILE A 22 -31.26 3.63 1.69
CA ILE A 22 -30.27 2.59 1.38
C ILE A 22 -30.71 1.21 1.91
N HIS A 23 -31.31 1.16 3.09
CA HIS A 23 -31.87 -0.09 3.64
C HIS A 23 -33.05 -0.64 2.83
N ASN A 24 -33.77 0.16 2.05
CA ASN A 24 -34.84 -0.37 1.20
C ASN A 24 -34.30 -1.25 0.06
N PHE A 25 -33.01 -1.20 -0.26
CA PHE A 25 -32.38 -2.15 -1.18
C PHE A 25 -32.18 -3.53 -0.55
N ASP A 26 -32.13 -3.62 0.78
CA ASP A 26 -31.93 -4.86 1.51
C ASP A 26 -33.21 -5.72 1.54
N THR A 27 -33.46 -6.44 0.44
CA THR A 27 -34.67 -7.25 0.25
C THR A 27 -34.46 -8.74 0.57
N GLY A 28 -33.26 -9.13 1.02
CA GLY A 28 -32.90 -10.54 1.23
C GLY A 28 -32.58 -11.31 -0.05
N ALA A 29 -32.20 -10.62 -1.12
CA ALA A 29 -31.70 -11.23 -2.35
C ALA A 29 -30.38 -11.99 -2.12
N GLU A 30 -30.04 -12.89 -3.04
CA GLU A 30 -28.71 -13.53 -3.09
C GLU A 30 -27.66 -12.59 -3.68
N GLY A 31 -26.40 -12.70 -3.25
CA GLY A 31 -25.28 -11.93 -3.77
C GLY A 31 -25.13 -11.98 -5.30
N CYS A 32 -24.52 -10.94 -5.88
CA CYS A 32 -24.19 -10.91 -7.31
C CYS A 32 -22.84 -11.54 -7.67
N GLY A 33 -22.04 -11.97 -6.68
CA GLY A 33 -20.64 -12.32 -6.92
C GLY A 33 -19.79 -11.10 -7.30
N PRO A 34 -18.64 -11.28 -7.96
CA PRO A 34 -17.82 -10.17 -8.45
C PRO A 34 -18.60 -9.26 -9.39
N LEU A 35 -18.40 -7.95 -9.24
CA LEU A 35 -19.10 -6.93 -10.02
C LEU A 35 -18.12 -6.16 -10.91
N GLU A 36 -18.38 -6.10 -12.20
CA GLU A 36 -17.55 -5.36 -13.15
C GLU A 36 -17.85 -3.85 -13.12
N PHE A 37 -16.82 -3.03 -13.37
CA PHE A 37 -17.00 -1.56 -13.43
C PHE A 37 -17.98 -1.14 -14.53
N SER A 38 -17.93 -1.79 -15.70
CA SER A 38 -18.88 -1.54 -16.79
C SER A 38 -20.31 -1.85 -16.37
N TYR A 39 -20.54 -2.90 -15.58
CA TYR A 39 -21.88 -3.21 -15.10
C TYR A 39 -22.41 -2.14 -14.13
N LEU A 40 -21.56 -1.59 -13.25
CA LEU A 40 -21.93 -0.49 -12.35
C LEU A 40 -22.34 0.78 -13.11
N ILE A 41 -21.68 1.09 -14.23
CA ILE A 41 -21.86 2.37 -14.94
C ILE A 41 -22.75 2.28 -16.19
N ASP A 42 -22.86 1.12 -16.83
CA ASP A 42 -23.57 0.98 -18.12
C ASP A 42 -24.88 0.20 -17.99
N SER A 43 -25.13 -0.49 -16.87
CA SER A 43 -26.39 -1.24 -16.69
C SER A 43 -27.58 -0.30 -16.51
N ASP A 44 -28.62 -0.47 -17.34
CA ASP A 44 -29.89 0.25 -17.23
C ASP A 44 -30.68 -0.16 -15.98
N GLU A 45 -30.50 -1.39 -15.50
CA GLU A 45 -31.18 -1.97 -14.34
C GLU A 45 -30.16 -2.58 -13.37
N LEU A 46 -29.50 -1.73 -12.58
CA LEU A 46 -28.60 -2.20 -11.53
C LEU A 46 -29.43 -2.73 -10.34
N ASP A 47 -29.30 -4.03 -10.08
CA ASP A 47 -29.94 -4.67 -8.93
C ASP A 47 -29.19 -4.37 -7.62
N TRP A 48 -29.58 -3.26 -6.97
CA TRP A 48 -29.02 -2.85 -5.69
C TRP A 48 -29.22 -3.87 -4.57
N ALA A 49 -30.25 -4.72 -4.63
CA ALA A 49 -30.48 -5.71 -3.60
C ALA A 49 -29.39 -6.77 -3.58
N ARG A 50 -28.98 -7.24 -4.77
CA ARG A 50 -27.87 -8.19 -4.90
C ARG A 50 -26.53 -7.57 -4.52
N VAL A 51 -26.33 -6.27 -4.78
CA VAL A 51 -25.13 -5.54 -4.33
C VAL A 51 -25.07 -5.49 -2.80
N VAL A 52 -26.16 -5.13 -2.13
CA VAL A 52 -26.25 -5.14 -0.65
C VAL A 52 -25.99 -6.54 -0.11
N ALA A 53 -26.57 -7.57 -0.72
CA ALA A 53 -26.35 -8.96 -0.33
C ALA A 53 -24.86 -9.35 -0.42
N SER A 54 -24.17 -9.01 -1.51
CA SER A 54 -22.73 -9.26 -1.65
C SER A 54 -21.90 -8.61 -0.53
N PHE A 55 -22.23 -7.39 -0.11
CA PHE A 55 -21.54 -6.71 1.00
C PHE A 55 -21.72 -7.41 2.34
N LYS A 56 -22.90 -7.97 2.59
CA LYS A 56 -23.23 -8.70 3.82
C LYS A 56 -22.62 -10.10 3.86
N GLU A 57 -22.51 -10.75 2.70
CA GLU A 57 -21.91 -12.09 2.58
C GLU A 57 -20.39 -12.02 2.73
N ASP A 58 -19.71 -11.28 1.85
CA ASP A 58 -18.28 -10.97 1.92
C ASP A 58 -17.97 -9.74 1.05
N PHE A 59 -17.80 -8.58 1.68
CA PHE A 59 -17.51 -7.33 0.97
C PHE A 59 -16.25 -7.38 0.10
N ARG A 60 -15.31 -8.29 0.36
CA ARG A 60 -14.04 -8.40 -0.38
C ARG A 60 -14.25 -8.96 -1.79
N ILE A 61 -15.39 -9.58 -2.08
CA ILE A 61 -15.78 -9.98 -3.44
C ILE A 61 -15.82 -8.76 -4.39
N LEU A 62 -15.95 -7.55 -3.84
CA LEU A 62 -16.02 -6.30 -4.58
C LEU A 62 -14.69 -5.51 -4.59
N ASP A 63 -13.59 -6.08 -4.09
CA ASP A 63 -12.28 -5.41 -4.04
C ASP A 63 -11.75 -5.04 -5.44
N GLU A 64 -11.99 -5.88 -6.45
CA GLU A 64 -11.59 -5.58 -7.84
C GLU A 64 -12.37 -4.39 -8.42
N LEU A 65 -13.66 -4.27 -8.11
CA LEU A 65 -14.45 -3.11 -8.50
C LEU A 65 -13.94 -1.84 -7.84
N LEU A 66 -13.64 -1.90 -6.53
CA LEU A 66 -13.10 -0.76 -5.79
C LEU A 66 -11.72 -0.36 -6.31
N PHE A 67 -10.88 -1.33 -6.67
CA PHE A 67 -9.60 -1.11 -7.34
C PHE A 67 -9.79 -0.39 -8.68
N ASN A 68 -10.73 -0.86 -9.51
CA ASN A 68 -11.03 -0.23 -10.80
C ASN A 68 -11.53 1.21 -10.63
N LEU A 69 -12.39 1.48 -9.64
CA LEU A 69 -12.85 2.84 -9.31
C LEU A 69 -11.70 3.78 -8.97
N HIS A 70 -10.72 3.32 -8.20
CA HIS A 70 -9.52 4.12 -7.86
C HIS A 70 -8.78 4.63 -9.10
N PHE A 71 -8.58 3.78 -10.11
CA PHE A 71 -7.92 4.18 -11.36
C PHE A 71 -8.81 5.00 -12.31
N LYS A 72 -10.09 5.13 -11.99
CA LYS A 72 -11.09 5.87 -12.76
C LYS A 72 -11.57 7.16 -12.09
N ARG A 73 -10.93 7.63 -11.02
CA ARG A 73 -11.28 8.89 -10.32
C ARG A 73 -11.42 10.13 -11.23
N ASN A 74 -10.72 10.17 -12.37
CA ASN A 74 -10.75 11.29 -13.31
C ASN A 74 -11.55 10.99 -14.59
N ILE A 75 -12.34 9.91 -14.63
CA ILE A 75 -13.20 9.63 -15.78
C ILE A 75 -14.38 10.61 -15.79
N GLU A 76 -14.79 11.05 -16.98
CA GLU A 76 -16.03 11.81 -17.12
C GLU A 76 -17.22 10.84 -17.07
N LEU A 77 -18.13 11.07 -16.14
CA LEU A 77 -19.36 10.30 -15.95
C LEU A 77 -20.57 11.19 -16.21
N SER A 78 -21.66 10.58 -16.71
CA SER A 78 -22.97 11.22 -16.72
C SER A 78 -23.52 11.36 -15.28
N PRO A 79 -24.46 12.28 -15.02
CA PRO A 79 -25.04 12.45 -13.68
C PRO A 79 -25.63 11.16 -13.08
N SER A 80 -26.23 10.29 -13.90
CA SER A 80 -26.76 9.00 -13.45
C SER A 80 -25.65 7.99 -13.12
N GLN A 81 -24.54 8.02 -13.86
CA GLN A 81 -23.37 7.19 -13.57
C GLN A 81 -22.68 7.63 -12.28
N ASP A 82 -22.52 8.93 -12.08
CA ASP A 82 -22.01 9.51 -10.83
C ASP A 82 -22.88 9.08 -9.64
N GLU A 83 -24.21 9.19 -9.76
CA GLU A 83 -25.11 8.77 -8.69
C GLU A 83 -24.99 7.27 -8.36
N ARG A 84 -24.84 6.41 -9.38
CA ARG A 84 -24.59 4.97 -9.16
C ARG A 84 -23.27 4.73 -8.42
N VAL A 85 -22.17 5.37 -8.83
CA VAL A 85 -20.89 5.24 -8.12
C VAL A 85 -21.02 5.71 -6.67
N ILE A 86 -21.65 6.85 -6.44
CA ILE A 86 -21.89 7.38 -5.09
C ILE A 86 -22.71 6.41 -4.24
N ILE A 87 -23.84 5.90 -4.74
CA ILE A 87 -24.69 4.95 -4.00
C ILE A 87 -23.92 3.66 -3.70
N PHE A 88 -23.15 3.12 -4.65
CA PHE A 88 -22.31 1.95 -4.43
C PHE A 88 -21.31 2.16 -3.29
N LEU A 89 -20.62 3.30 -3.28
CA LEU A 89 -19.64 3.63 -2.24
C LEU A 89 -20.30 3.84 -0.87
N VAL A 90 -21.51 4.42 -0.82
CA VAL A 90 -22.29 4.55 0.41
C VAL A 90 -22.72 3.19 0.95
N ILE A 91 -23.26 2.32 0.10
CA ILE A 91 -23.62 0.95 0.47
C ILE A 91 -22.38 0.24 1.02
N GLY A 92 -21.26 0.32 0.29
CA GLY A 92 -20.04 -0.37 0.67
C GLY A 92 -19.56 0.04 2.05
N TYR A 93 -19.51 1.34 2.33
CA TYR A 93 -19.06 1.78 3.65
C TYR A 93 -20.06 1.44 4.76
N LEU A 94 -21.37 1.61 4.51
CA LEU A 94 -22.42 1.34 5.48
C LEU A 94 -22.44 -0.13 5.96
N TYR A 95 -22.21 -1.09 5.06
CA TYR A 95 -22.32 -2.51 5.38
C TYR A 95 -20.99 -3.18 5.75
N SER A 96 -19.84 -2.58 5.39
CA SER A 96 -18.52 -3.16 5.70
C SER A 96 -17.75 -2.43 6.79
N ASN A 97 -18.08 -1.17 7.09
CA ASN A 97 -17.24 -0.24 7.85
C ASN A 97 -15.81 -0.06 7.27
N ASP A 98 -15.60 -0.45 6.01
CA ASP A 98 -14.31 -0.33 5.35
C ASP A 98 -14.10 1.10 4.82
N VAL A 99 -13.17 1.82 5.45
CA VAL A 99 -12.87 3.22 5.13
C VAL A 99 -12.33 3.42 3.70
N ARG A 100 -11.93 2.36 2.99
CA ARG A 100 -11.57 2.46 1.55
C ARG A 100 -12.74 2.97 0.71
N TYR A 101 -13.98 2.59 1.05
CA TYR A 101 -15.17 3.10 0.35
C TYR A 101 -15.41 4.58 0.64
N PHE A 102 -15.18 5.03 1.89
CA PHE A 102 -15.25 6.45 2.22
C PHE A 102 -14.14 7.26 1.53
N ASN A 103 -12.93 6.69 1.47
CA ASN A 103 -11.81 7.30 0.75
C ASN A 103 -12.14 7.55 -0.72
N GLU A 104 -12.65 6.54 -1.44
CA GLU A 104 -13.04 6.72 -2.84
C GLU A 104 -14.24 7.65 -2.98
N PHE A 105 -15.21 7.60 -2.06
CA PHE A 105 -16.36 8.51 -2.06
C PHE A 105 -15.91 9.98 -2.05
N LEU A 106 -14.90 10.31 -1.23
CA LEU A 106 -14.35 11.67 -1.17
C LEU A 106 -13.73 12.12 -2.51
N PHE A 107 -13.17 11.21 -3.31
CA PHE A 107 -12.64 11.55 -4.64
C PHE A 107 -13.72 11.73 -5.71
N PHE A 108 -14.82 10.98 -5.63
CA PHE A 108 -15.94 11.10 -6.59
C PHE A 108 -16.94 12.20 -6.21
N TYR A 109 -16.91 12.68 -4.96
CA TYR A 109 -17.86 13.70 -4.49
C TYR A 109 -17.51 15.10 -5.00
N ASN A 110 -18.35 15.64 -5.89
CA ASN A 110 -18.14 16.95 -6.55
C ASN A 110 -19.02 18.11 -6.00
N GLU A 111 -19.45 18.02 -4.73
CA GLU A 111 -20.32 19.00 -4.04
C GLU A 111 -21.66 19.42 -4.73
N PRO A 112 -22.36 18.61 -5.59
CA PRO A 112 -23.70 18.98 -6.00
C PRO A 112 -24.68 18.84 -4.82
N ALA A 113 -25.64 19.76 -4.72
CA ALA A 113 -26.66 19.76 -3.64
C ALA A 113 -27.43 18.43 -3.54
N SER A 114 -27.55 17.66 -4.63
CA SER A 114 -28.20 16.35 -4.64
C SER A 114 -27.46 15.28 -3.83
N PHE A 115 -26.15 15.41 -3.62
CA PHE A 115 -25.31 14.42 -2.93
C PHE A 115 -24.99 14.78 -1.49
N GLU A 116 -25.32 16.00 -1.04
CA GLU A 116 -25.07 16.45 0.35
C GLU A 116 -25.62 15.45 1.38
N LYS A 117 -26.81 14.89 1.11
CA LYS A 117 -27.46 13.88 1.95
C LYS A 117 -26.60 12.61 2.13
N TYR A 118 -25.87 12.18 1.10
CA TYR A 118 -24.98 11.01 1.16
C TYR A 118 -23.71 11.34 1.92
N MET A 119 -23.15 12.54 1.72
CA MET A 119 -21.99 13.02 2.47
C MET A 119 -22.27 13.06 3.98
N LEU A 120 -23.45 13.57 4.40
CA LEU A 120 -23.88 13.54 5.80
C LEU A 120 -23.91 12.13 6.38
N LEU A 121 -24.45 11.15 5.64
CA LEU A 121 -24.46 9.74 6.07
C LEU A 121 -23.04 9.15 6.15
N MET A 122 -22.18 9.41 5.15
CA MET A 122 -20.81 8.90 5.13
C MET A 122 -19.98 9.42 6.31
N GLN A 123 -20.11 10.70 6.63
CA GLN A 123 -19.48 11.29 7.82
C GLN A 123 -20.00 10.70 9.13
N ASP A 124 -21.31 10.49 9.23
CA ASP A 124 -21.92 9.86 10.40
C ASP A 124 -21.39 8.44 10.63
N ILE A 125 -21.29 7.64 9.57
CA ILE A 125 -20.66 6.30 9.61
C ILE A 125 -19.19 6.42 10.04
N PHE A 126 -18.43 7.35 9.44
CA PHE A 126 -17.02 7.56 9.78
C PHE A 126 -16.83 7.88 11.26
N PHE A 127 -17.50 8.90 11.77
CA PHE A 127 -17.35 9.31 13.17
C PHE A 127 -17.94 8.32 14.17
N SER A 128 -18.88 7.47 13.76
CA SER A 128 -19.38 6.36 14.57
C SER A 128 -18.37 5.21 14.68
N ASN A 129 -17.47 5.07 13.71
CA ASN A 129 -16.37 4.10 13.70
C ASN A 129 -15.06 4.66 14.27
N ILE A 130 -15.01 5.95 14.65
CA ILE A 130 -13.87 6.53 15.36
C ILE A 130 -13.99 6.23 16.87
N SER A 131 -12.98 5.56 17.40
CA SER A 131 -12.80 5.27 18.82
C SER A 131 -12.55 6.52 19.67
N PHE A 132 -12.55 6.37 20.99
CA PHE A 132 -12.28 7.46 21.93
C PHE A 132 -10.84 8.03 21.84
N VAL A 133 -9.91 7.28 21.24
CA VAL A 133 -8.53 7.69 20.94
C VAL A 133 -8.35 8.11 19.48
N ASN A 134 -9.43 8.47 18.79
CA ASN A 134 -9.42 8.99 17.42
C ASN A 134 -8.95 8.02 16.32
N HIS A 135 -8.87 6.71 16.60
CA HIS A 135 -8.59 5.69 15.58
C HIS A 135 -9.88 5.11 15.00
N HIS A 136 -9.91 4.90 13.68
CA HIS A 136 -10.98 4.20 12.98
C HIS A 136 -10.87 2.69 13.19
N SER A 137 -11.99 1.98 13.26
CA SER A 137 -12.01 0.51 13.28
C SER A 137 -11.46 -0.10 11.98
N PHE A 138 -10.78 -1.24 12.07
CA PHE A 138 -10.42 -2.04 10.90
C PHE A 138 -11.40 -3.22 10.78
N PRO A 139 -11.97 -3.50 9.60
CA PRO A 139 -13.10 -4.42 9.50
C PRO A 139 -12.76 -5.90 9.64
N LEU A 140 -11.47 -6.29 9.59
CA LEU A 140 -11.08 -7.71 9.61
C LEU A 140 -10.54 -8.20 10.96
N CYS A 141 -10.00 -7.32 11.78
CA CYS A 141 -9.40 -7.69 13.06
C CYS A 141 -9.23 -6.49 13.99
N GLU A 142 -9.03 -6.77 15.27
CA GLU A 142 -8.75 -5.76 16.30
C GLU A 142 -7.25 -5.41 16.36
N CYS A 143 -6.91 -4.20 16.84
CA CYS A 143 -5.51 -3.77 16.97
C CYS A 143 -4.66 -4.74 17.80
N LYS A 144 -5.24 -5.37 18.83
CA LYS A 144 -4.55 -6.35 19.67
C LYS A 144 -4.07 -7.58 18.90
N GLU A 145 -4.80 -8.00 17.86
CA GLU A 145 -4.40 -9.11 17.01
C GLU A 145 -3.20 -8.72 16.13
N VAL A 146 -3.19 -7.47 15.65
CA VAL A 146 -2.09 -6.87 14.89
C VAL A 146 -0.82 -6.78 15.74
N GLU A 147 -0.94 -6.30 16.99
CA GLU A 147 0.17 -6.26 17.97
C GLU A 147 0.71 -7.66 18.28
N SER A 148 -0.17 -8.63 18.48
CA SER A 148 0.24 -10.02 18.74
C SER A 148 0.97 -10.62 17.53
N HIS A 149 0.53 -10.31 16.31
CA HIS A 149 1.23 -10.70 15.10
C HIS A 149 2.64 -10.10 15.03
N LEU A 150 2.76 -8.80 15.30
CA LEU A 150 4.06 -8.11 15.32
C LEU A 150 5.02 -8.74 16.34
N GLN A 151 4.58 -8.95 17.58
CA GLN A 151 5.40 -9.57 18.63
C GLN A 151 5.85 -10.99 18.25
N GLY A 152 4.96 -11.78 17.65
CA GLY A 152 5.28 -13.11 17.14
C GLY A 152 6.35 -13.06 16.07
N PHE A 153 6.22 -12.13 15.11
CA PHE A 153 7.19 -11.95 14.04
C PHE A 153 8.55 -11.48 14.58
N GLU A 154 8.60 -10.46 15.44
CA GLU A 154 9.84 -9.99 16.08
C GLU A 154 10.55 -11.11 16.84
N SER A 155 9.80 -11.93 17.58
CA SER A 155 10.35 -13.08 18.31
C SER A 155 11.05 -14.06 17.37
N LYS A 156 10.41 -14.42 16.25
CA LYS A 156 11.01 -15.34 15.26
C LYS A 156 12.21 -14.71 14.54
N LEU A 157 12.11 -13.43 14.19
CA LEU A 157 13.17 -12.68 13.53
C LEU A 157 14.44 -12.61 14.40
N ASN A 158 14.28 -12.38 15.70
CA ASN A 158 15.38 -12.32 16.65
C ASN A 158 16.11 -13.66 16.80
N LEU A 159 15.41 -14.80 16.69
CA LEU A 159 16.05 -16.12 16.68
C LEU A 159 16.98 -16.27 15.47
N VAL A 160 16.51 -15.87 14.29
CA VAL A 160 17.26 -16.00 13.04
C VAL A 160 18.45 -15.06 12.97
N ARG A 161 18.35 -13.85 13.51
CA ARG A 161 19.47 -12.88 13.51
C ARG A 161 20.72 -13.38 14.25
N ASN A 162 20.57 -14.39 15.12
CA ASN A 162 21.68 -15.03 15.82
C ASN A 162 22.41 -16.12 15.00
N GLU A 163 21.89 -16.49 13.83
CA GLU A 163 22.52 -17.47 12.95
C GLU A 163 23.60 -16.83 12.06
N ASP A 164 24.55 -17.65 11.61
CA ASP A 164 25.64 -17.21 10.73
C ASP A 164 25.14 -16.78 9.35
N VAL A 165 25.61 -15.63 8.88
CA VAL A 165 25.28 -15.09 7.55
C VAL A 165 25.93 -15.94 6.46
N ASP A 166 25.14 -16.43 5.52
CA ASP A 166 25.67 -17.02 4.28
C ASP A 166 26.07 -15.92 3.28
N THR A 167 27.35 -15.54 3.33
CA THR A 167 27.93 -14.50 2.47
C THR A 167 28.30 -15.01 1.07
N THR A 168 28.18 -16.32 0.81
CA THR A 168 28.43 -16.90 -0.51
C THR A 168 27.35 -16.53 -1.54
N GLN A 169 26.23 -16.02 -1.05
CA GLN A 169 25.09 -15.58 -1.86
C GLN A 169 25.44 -14.37 -2.71
N ARG A 170 24.97 -14.39 -3.96
CA ARG A 170 25.21 -13.35 -4.95
C ARG A 170 24.04 -12.40 -4.97
N VAL A 171 24.29 -11.17 -4.55
CA VAL A 171 23.28 -10.16 -4.25
C VAL A 171 23.13 -9.20 -5.43
N ALA A 172 21.89 -8.93 -5.82
CA ALA A 172 21.55 -7.93 -6.83
C ALA A 172 20.78 -6.75 -6.23
N LEU A 173 21.27 -5.54 -6.49
CA LEU A 173 20.61 -4.29 -6.10
C LEU A 173 19.99 -3.62 -7.33
N PHE A 174 18.66 -3.54 -7.38
CA PHE A 174 17.90 -3.06 -8.54
C PHE A 174 17.37 -1.63 -8.34
N GLY A 175 17.92 -0.67 -9.07
CA GLY A 175 17.49 0.74 -9.02
C GLY A 175 18.65 1.72 -9.18
N SER A 176 18.44 2.97 -8.74
CA SER A 176 19.45 4.03 -8.94
C SER A 176 20.73 3.71 -8.17
N PRO A 177 21.92 3.79 -8.79
CA PRO A 177 23.18 3.57 -8.10
C PRO A 177 23.44 4.60 -6.99
N THR A 178 22.78 5.76 -7.04
CA THR A 178 22.89 6.76 -5.96
C THR A 178 22.32 6.29 -4.65
N PHE A 179 21.24 5.53 -4.70
CA PHE A 179 20.56 4.98 -3.54
C PHE A 179 21.37 3.84 -2.92
N PHE A 180 21.88 2.94 -3.76
CA PHE A 180 22.58 1.75 -3.30
C PHE A 180 24.04 1.95 -2.88
N LYS A 181 24.56 3.18 -2.90
CA LYS A 181 25.97 3.44 -2.58
C LYS A 181 26.34 2.91 -1.19
N ARG A 182 25.52 3.19 -0.17
CA ARG A 182 25.78 2.77 1.21
C ARG A 182 25.50 1.27 1.41
N ILE A 183 24.32 0.82 1.00
CA ILE A 183 23.90 -0.59 1.07
C ILE A 183 24.96 -1.51 0.44
N ARG A 184 25.45 -1.17 -0.76
CA ARG A 184 26.48 -1.94 -1.45
C ARG A 184 27.80 -1.98 -0.67
N LEU A 185 28.24 -0.86 -0.12
CA LEU A 185 29.50 -0.80 0.63
C LEU A 185 29.43 -1.74 1.84
N ASP A 186 28.36 -1.63 2.62
CA ASP A 186 28.19 -2.39 3.86
C ASP A 186 28.07 -3.90 3.57
N LEU A 187 27.35 -4.29 2.50
CA LEU A 187 27.28 -5.69 2.07
C LEU A 187 28.63 -6.25 1.58
N LEU A 188 29.45 -5.44 0.89
CA LEU A 188 30.79 -5.85 0.48
C LEU A 188 31.74 -6.00 1.67
N GLU A 189 31.67 -5.10 2.65
CA GLU A 189 32.44 -5.19 3.90
C GLU A 189 32.07 -6.46 4.68
N LYS A 190 30.83 -6.93 4.55
CA LYS A 190 30.34 -8.21 5.09
C LYS A 190 30.70 -9.43 4.25
N GLY A 191 31.28 -9.26 3.06
CA GLY A 191 31.79 -10.35 2.22
C GLY A 191 30.86 -10.88 1.14
N PHE A 192 29.70 -10.25 0.90
CA PHE A 192 28.80 -10.65 -0.20
C PHE A 192 29.37 -10.31 -1.59
N ASP A 193 29.03 -11.10 -2.62
CA ASP A 193 29.20 -10.69 -4.03
C ASP A 193 28.03 -9.79 -4.44
N VAL A 194 28.26 -8.47 -4.49
CA VAL A 194 27.19 -7.48 -4.74
C VAL A 194 27.28 -6.86 -6.13
N ARG A 195 26.20 -7.02 -6.91
CA ARG A 195 26.01 -6.42 -8.24
C ARG A 195 24.89 -5.39 -8.21
N CYS A 196 25.09 -4.28 -8.92
CA CYS A 196 24.07 -3.24 -9.04
C CYS A 196 23.55 -3.16 -10.47
N TYR A 197 22.23 -3.16 -10.63
CA TYR A 197 21.54 -3.03 -11.91
C TYR A 197 20.66 -1.79 -11.91
N PHE A 198 20.83 -0.95 -12.93
CA PHE A 198 20.06 0.27 -13.11
C PHE A 198 19.16 0.14 -14.35
N ILE A 199 17.84 0.18 -14.13
CA ILE A 199 16.83 0.23 -15.18
C ILE A 199 16.34 1.68 -15.26
N PRO A 200 16.67 2.44 -16.33
CA PRO A 200 16.34 3.85 -16.43
C PRO A 200 14.85 4.05 -16.71
N PHE A 201 14.10 4.36 -15.65
CA PHE A 201 12.68 4.72 -15.74
C PHE A 201 12.36 5.85 -14.76
N HIS A 202 11.57 6.80 -15.23
CA HIS A 202 10.93 7.79 -14.38
C HIS A 202 9.63 8.25 -15.06
N PRO A 203 8.52 8.47 -14.31
CA PRO A 203 7.27 8.95 -14.89
C PRO A 203 7.40 10.35 -15.50
N ASP A 204 8.17 11.23 -14.85
CA ASP A 204 8.51 12.54 -15.40
C ASP A 204 9.42 12.39 -16.65
N LYS A 205 8.99 13.00 -17.77
CA LYS A 205 9.66 12.92 -19.07
C LYS A 205 11.06 13.56 -19.07
N LEU A 206 11.26 14.66 -18.34
CA LEU A 206 12.54 15.37 -18.26
C LEU A 206 13.55 14.54 -17.46
N VAL A 207 13.12 14.01 -16.31
CA VAL A 207 13.97 13.11 -15.51
C VAL A 207 14.33 11.86 -16.32
N ASN A 208 13.35 11.26 -16.99
CA ASN A 208 13.59 10.09 -17.83
C ASN A 208 14.58 10.39 -18.98
N PHE A 209 14.49 11.57 -19.60
CA PHE A 209 15.45 12.02 -20.61
C PHE A 209 16.88 12.08 -20.05
N VAL A 210 17.06 12.66 -18.86
CA VAL A 210 18.35 12.72 -18.15
C VAL A 210 18.89 11.31 -17.85
N LEU A 211 18.05 10.41 -17.33
CA LEU A 211 18.45 9.03 -16.99
C LEU A 211 18.82 8.19 -18.22
N ARG A 212 18.16 8.41 -19.35
CA ARG A 212 18.43 7.71 -20.61
C ARG A 212 19.67 8.25 -21.31
N ASN A 213 19.90 9.57 -21.29
CA ASN A 213 21.07 10.20 -21.90
C ASN A 213 22.37 9.81 -21.18
N ARG A 214 23.30 9.17 -21.89
CA ARG A 214 24.55 8.65 -21.34
C ARG A 214 25.44 9.75 -20.73
N LEU A 215 25.54 10.90 -21.37
CA LEU A 215 26.41 11.98 -20.91
C LEU A 215 25.85 12.66 -19.67
N LEU A 216 24.55 13.00 -19.69
CA LEU A 216 23.87 13.64 -18.56
C LEU A 216 23.83 12.71 -17.35
N PHE A 217 23.51 11.43 -17.53
CA PHE A 217 23.52 10.46 -16.45
C PHE A 217 24.93 10.24 -15.88
N LYS A 218 25.97 10.22 -16.73
CA LYS A 218 27.36 10.15 -16.25
C LYS A 218 27.73 11.37 -15.40
N LEU A 219 27.36 12.58 -15.84
CA LEU A 219 27.59 13.80 -15.08
C LEU A 219 26.84 13.78 -13.73
N PHE A 220 25.60 13.31 -13.73
CA PHE A 220 24.82 13.10 -12.51
C PHE A 220 25.49 12.11 -11.55
N CYS A 221 25.99 10.97 -12.05
CA CYS A 221 26.75 10.01 -11.25
C CYS A 221 28.04 10.61 -10.69
N MET A 222 28.75 11.43 -11.46
CA MET A 222 29.95 12.14 -11.00
C MET A 222 29.62 13.11 -9.87
N PHE A 223 28.57 13.92 -10.03
CA PHE A 223 28.09 14.85 -9.01
C PHE A 223 27.66 14.13 -7.71
N LYS A 224 27.08 12.94 -7.83
CA LYS A 224 26.69 12.10 -6.68
C LYS A 224 27.82 11.20 -6.17
N HIS A 225 29.04 11.37 -6.68
CA HIS A 225 30.23 10.61 -6.30
C HIS A 225 30.03 9.09 -6.37
N ILE A 226 29.44 8.61 -7.47
CA ILE A 226 29.25 7.19 -7.76
C ILE A 226 30.49 6.69 -8.50
N LYS A 227 31.37 5.96 -7.78
CA LYS A 227 32.64 5.44 -8.30
C LYS A 227 32.64 3.92 -8.52
N PHE A 228 31.58 3.22 -8.13
CA PHE A 228 31.51 1.77 -8.26
C PHE A 228 30.87 1.34 -9.59
N LYS A 229 31.18 0.11 -10.02
CA LYS A 229 30.61 -0.48 -11.24
C LYS A 229 29.16 -0.87 -11.02
N PHE A 230 28.30 -0.47 -11.94
CA PHE A 230 26.91 -0.93 -12.04
C PHE A 230 26.59 -1.22 -13.51
N THR A 231 25.58 -2.06 -13.74
CA THR A 231 25.13 -2.46 -15.06
C THR A 231 23.87 -1.68 -15.41
N LYS A 232 23.93 -0.86 -16.47
CA LYS A 232 22.73 -0.18 -16.99
C LYS A 232 21.99 -1.10 -17.95
N LEU A 233 20.79 -1.50 -17.58
CA LEU A 233 19.88 -2.30 -18.41
C LEU A 233 19.05 -1.34 -19.26
N ASN A 234 19.56 -0.98 -20.43
CA ASN A 234 18.95 0.03 -21.30
C ASN A 234 17.80 -0.54 -22.14
N PHE A 235 16.88 -1.22 -21.48
CA PHE A 235 15.67 -1.80 -22.04
C PHE A 235 14.44 -1.06 -21.50
N ALA A 236 13.28 -1.29 -22.11
CA ALA A 236 12.02 -0.95 -21.45
C ALA A 236 11.87 -1.81 -20.17
N TYR A 237 11.16 -1.29 -19.17
CA TYR A 237 11.09 -1.96 -17.86
C TYR A 237 10.32 -3.29 -17.90
N ASP A 238 9.52 -3.48 -18.94
CA ASP A 238 8.73 -4.66 -19.26
C ASP A 238 9.37 -5.56 -20.33
N ASP A 239 10.59 -5.24 -20.77
CA ASP A 239 11.29 -5.99 -21.80
C ASP A 239 11.80 -7.35 -21.27
N PRO A 240 11.41 -8.49 -21.89
CA PRO A 240 11.90 -9.81 -21.53
C PRO A 240 13.43 -9.96 -21.55
N GLU A 241 14.14 -9.18 -22.37
CA GLU A 241 15.61 -9.23 -22.46
C GLU A 241 16.31 -8.93 -21.12
N ILE A 242 15.65 -8.19 -20.22
CA ILE A 242 16.17 -7.97 -18.87
C ILE A 242 16.41 -9.32 -18.17
N GLY A 243 15.44 -10.24 -18.24
CA GLY A 243 15.54 -11.55 -17.60
C GLY A 243 16.70 -12.37 -18.16
N LYS A 244 16.87 -12.39 -19.49
CA LYS A 244 17.96 -13.11 -20.17
C LYS A 244 19.35 -12.60 -19.79
N VAL A 245 19.49 -11.30 -19.52
CA VAL A 245 20.75 -10.75 -19.02
C VAL A 245 21.00 -11.19 -17.58
N LEU A 246 19.97 -11.15 -16.73
CA LEU A 246 20.09 -11.48 -15.30
C LEU A 246 20.30 -12.97 -15.04
N GLU A 247 19.69 -13.86 -15.83
CA GLU A 247 19.86 -15.33 -15.71
C GLU A 247 21.33 -15.75 -15.84
N LYS A 248 22.08 -15.13 -16.76
CA LYS A 248 23.51 -15.38 -16.95
C LYS A 248 24.36 -14.99 -15.75
N GLU A 249 23.83 -14.10 -14.92
CA GLU A 249 24.52 -13.59 -13.76
C GLU A 249 24.39 -14.54 -12.57
N ASN A 250 23.53 -15.58 -12.60
CA ASN A 250 23.39 -16.58 -11.53
C ASN A 250 23.28 -15.94 -10.13
N LEU A 251 22.30 -15.05 -9.99
CA LEU A 251 22.02 -14.25 -8.80
C LEU A 251 21.12 -15.02 -7.83
N ASP A 252 21.32 -14.82 -6.53
CA ASP A 252 20.56 -15.53 -5.50
C ASP A 252 19.48 -14.65 -4.88
N ILE A 253 19.86 -13.48 -4.35
CA ILE A 253 18.97 -12.57 -3.61
C ILE A 253 18.96 -11.22 -4.30
N GLY A 254 17.79 -10.64 -4.51
CA GLY A 254 17.65 -9.26 -4.96
C GLY A 254 17.07 -8.34 -3.88
N PHE A 255 17.39 -7.05 -3.95
CA PHE A 255 16.65 -5.99 -3.27
C PHE A 255 16.38 -4.85 -4.25
N HIS A 256 15.16 -4.31 -4.29
CA HIS A 256 14.82 -3.26 -5.25
C HIS A 256 14.43 -1.92 -4.62
N LYS A 257 14.71 -0.86 -5.39
CA LYS A 257 14.08 0.45 -5.27
C LYS A 257 13.72 0.95 -6.67
N LEU A 258 12.72 0.30 -7.24
CA LEU A 258 12.17 0.58 -8.56
C LEU A 258 10.81 1.27 -8.42
N GLY A 259 10.53 2.26 -9.27
CA GLY A 259 9.29 3.04 -9.24
C GLY A 259 8.23 2.55 -10.23
N PHE A 260 8.24 1.26 -10.58
CA PHE A 260 7.35 0.65 -11.56
C PHE A 260 7.06 -0.81 -11.19
N ILE A 261 6.02 -1.39 -11.80
CA ILE A 261 5.63 -2.80 -11.62
C ILE A 261 6.73 -3.70 -12.17
N ILE A 262 7.30 -4.52 -11.29
CA ILE A 262 8.37 -5.46 -11.63
C ILE A 262 7.76 -6.70 -12.28
N LYS A 263 8.27 -7.06 -13.45
CA LYS A 263 7.76 -8.19 -14.22
C LYS A 263 8.41 -9.50 -13.79
N SER A 264 7.70 -10.61 -14.06
CA SER A 264 8.10 -11.97 -13.66
C SER A 264 9.47 -12.39 -14.21
N ASN A 265 9.90 -11.87 -15.35
CA ASN A 265 11.23 -12.11 -15.91
C ASN A 265 12.37 -11.54 -15.05
N VAL A 266 12.12 -10.49 -14.27
CA VAL A 266 13.10 -9.97 -13.29
C VAL A 266 13.02 -10.80 -12.01
N ILE A 267 11.81 -11.03 -11.50
CA ILE A 267 11.57 -11.75 -10.24
C ILE A 267 12.15 -13.17 -10.33
N GLY A 268 11.84 -13.90 -11.40
CA GLY A 268 12.27 -15.29 -11.62
C GLY A 268 13.76 -15.46 -11.94
N SER A 269 14.51 -14.38 -12.14
CA SER A 269 15.95 -14.44 -12.37
C SER A 269 16.79 -14.63 -11.09
N LEU A 270 16.14 -14.59 -9.92
CA LEU A 270 16.75 -14.66 -8.60
C LEU A 270 16.34 -15.96 -7.91
N LYS A 271 17.30 -16.77 -7.46
CA LYS A 271 16.99 -18.10 -6.90
C LYS A 271 16.17 -18.09 -5.61
N LYS A 272 16.38 -17.09 -4.76
CA LYS A 272 15.69 -16.92 -3.46
C LYS A 272 14.65 -15.81 -3.49
N GLY A 273 14.57 -15.05 -4.58
CA GLY A 273 13.59 -13.99 -4.78
C GLY A 273 14.13 -12.57 -4.63
N LEU A 274 13.21 -11.63 -4.85
CA LEU A 274 13.46 -10.19 -4.83
C LEU A 274 12.79 -9.56 -3.61
N ILE A 275 13.53 -8.81 -2.81
CA ILE A 275 13.02 -8.16 -1.60
C ILE A 275 12.52 -6.74 -1.92
N ASN A 276 11.32 -6.43 -1.45
CA ASN A 276 10.76 -5.08 -1.36
C ASN A 276 10.78 -4.57 0.08
N ASP A 277 10.88 -3.25 0.27
CA ASP A 277 10.71 -2.56 1.55
C ASP A 277 9.36 -1.83 1.57
N HIS A 278 8.41 -2.37 2.34
CA HIS A 278 7.05 -1.88 2.46
C HIS A 278 6.84 -1.16 3.80
N TRP A 279 6.18 -0.01 3.80
CA TRP A 279 6.08 0.86 4.99
C TRP A 279 4.76 0.67 5.73
N ALA A 280 4.48 -0.58 6.09
CA ALA A 280 3.43 -0.96 7.04
C ALA A 280 3.70 -2.40 7.54
N LEU A 281 2.90 -2.83 8.51
CA LEU A 281 2.83 -4.22 8.92
C LEU A 281 1.99 -5.03 7.90
N LEU A 282 2.66 -5.89 7.13
CA LEU A 282 1.98 -6.90 6.32
C LEU A 282 1.56 -8.09 7.20
N PRO A 283 0.45 -8.77 6.90
CA PRO A 283 -0.44 -8.60 5.72
C PRO A 283 -1.45 -7.46 5.81
N PHE A 284 -1.64 -6.86 6.99
CA PHE A 284 -2.81 -6.03 7.32
C PHE A 284 -3.03 -4.82 6.40
N VAL A 285 -1.96 -4.10 6.03
CA VAL A 285 -2.03 -2.87 5.23
C VAL A 285 -1.11 -2.97 4.01
N ARG A 286 -1.69 -3.25 2.83
CA ARG A 286 -1.00 -3.36 1.54
C ARG A 286 -1.22 -2.13 0.66
N GLY A 287 -0.40 -1.97 -0.38
CA GLY A 287 -0.63 -0.95 -1.41
C GLY A 287 -0.02 0.41 -1.07
N ARG A 288 -0.86 1.46 -1.00
CA ARG A 288 -0.40 2.86 -0.90
C ARG A 288 -0.90 3.56 0.36
N SER A 289 -0.27 4.70 0.67
CA SER A 289 -0.57 5.51 1.87
C SER A 289 -0.58 4.68 3.15
N THR A 290 0.32 3.70 3.23
CA THR A 290 0.26 2.64 4.22
C THR A 290 0.56 3.13 5.63
N ILE A 291 1.45 4.12 5.79
CA ILE A 291 1.68 4.79 7.07
C ILE A 291 0.42 5.50 7.52
N GLU A 292 -0.25 6.21 6.61
CA GLU A 292 -1.47 6.95 6.90
C GLU A 292 -2.60 6.01 7.34
N TYR A 293 -2.78 4.88 6.66
CA TYR A 293 -3.75 3.88 7.10
C TYR A 293 -3.38 3.20 8.41
N SER A 294 -2.10 2.88 8.66
CA SER A 294 -1.66 2.37 9.96
C SER A 294 -2.01 3.36 11.08
N LEU A 295 -1.73 4.66 10.88
CA LEU A 295 -2.08 5.71 11.85
C LEU A 295 -3.60 5.82 12.02
N LEU A 296 -4.37 5.81 10.94
CA LEU A 296 -5.82 5.89 10.99
C LEU A 296 -6.44 4.75 11.80
N PHE A 297 -5.95 3.51 11.63
CA PHE A 297 -6.44 2.34 12.37
C PHE A 297 -5.83 2.19 13.76
N GLY A 298 -4.82 2.98 14.13
CA GLY A 298 -4.09 2.80 15.38
C GLY A 298 -3.30 1.49 15.40
N PHE A 299 -2.84 1.04 14.22
CA PHE A 299 -1.92 -0.07 14.12
C PHE A 299 -0.49 0.39 14.40
N PRO A 300 0.38 -0.50 14.93
CA PRO A 300 1.78 -0.19 15.12
C PRO A 300 2.40 0.34 13.83
N VAL A 301 3.06 1.50 13.91
CA VAL A 301 3.84 2.01 12.78
C VAL A 301 5.04 1.08 12.59
N ALA A 302 5.07 0.38 11.46
CA ALA A 302 6.11 -0.59 11.16
C ALA A 302 6.51 -0.54 9.68
N ALA A 303 7.68 -1.11 9.37
CA ALA A 303 8.06 -1.49 8.02
C ALA A 303 8.22 -3.00 7.94
N THR A 304 7.82 -3.59 6.81
CA THR A 304 7.98 -5.02 6.53
C THR A 304 8.77 -5.18 5.24
N THR A 305 9.79 -6.04 5.25
CA THR A 305 10.39 -6.49 4.00
C THR A 305 9.78 -7.83 3.60
N HIS A 306 9.47 -7.98 2.32
CA HIS A 306 8.81 -9.18 1.79
C HIS A 306 9.35 -9.52 0.40
N LEU A 307 9.12 -10.76 -0.04
CA LEU A 307 9.41 -11.15 -1.41
C LEU A 307 8.39 -10.54 -2.37
N VAL A 308 8.87 -10.07 -3.52
CA VAL A 308 8.03 -9.59 -4.61
C VAL A 308 7.47 -10.77 -5.36
N GLU A 309 6.16 -10.74 -5.59
CA GLU A 309 5.42 -11.66 -6.44
C GLU A 309 4.62 -10.87 -7.48
N GLU A 310 3.82 -11.55 -8.29
CA GLU A 310 2.98 -10.90 -9.30
C GLU A 310 1.89 -10.03 -8.67
N SER A 311 1.31 -10.51 -7.57
CA SER A 311 0.33 -9.76 -6.78
C SER A 311 1.00 -8.75 -5.84
N VAL A 312 0.35 -7.60 -5.67
CA VAL A 312 0.89 -6.45 -4.92
C VAL A 312 1.00 -6.78 -3.44
N ASP A 313 2.21 -6.71 -2.91
CA ASP A 313 2.53 -6.87 -1.48
C ASP A 313 1.99 -8.18 -0.85
N THR A 314 1.94 -9.27 -1.62
CA THR A 314 1.45 -10.60 -1.16
C THR A 314 2.54 -11.64 -0.94
N GLY A 315 3.78 -11.39 -1.36
CA GLY A 315 4.82 -12.40 -1.19
C GLY A 315 5.27 -12.56 0.26
N GLY A 316 5.93 -13.68 0.55
CA GLY A 316 6.31 -14.06 1.91
C GLY A 316 7.18 -13.03 2.64
N LEU A 317 6.97 -12.89 3.94
CA LEU A 317 7.58 -11.87 4.79
C LEU A 317 8.98 -12.29 5.26
N VAL A 318 9.94 -11.37 5.18
CA VAL A 318 11.35 -11.60 5.52
C VAL A 318 11.68 -10.97 6.88
N CYS A 319 11.48 -9.65 7.03
CA CYS A 319 11.74 -8.94 8.29
C CYS A 319 10.59 -7.99 8.62
N VAL A 320 10.50 -7.62 9.90
CA VAL A 320 9.65 -6.54 10.41
C VAL A 320 10.47 -5.61 11.28
N TYR A 321 10.12 -4.33 11.27
CA TYR A 321 10.78 -3.27 12.02
C TYR A 321 9.71 -2.36 12.61
N ASN A 322 9.64 -2.34 13.94
CA ASN A 322 8.68 -1.57 14.70
C ASN A 322 9.22 -0.15 14.98
N TYR A 323 8.37 0.85 14.76
CA TYR A 323 8.64 2.28 14.96
C TYR A 323 7.54 2.95 15.81
N ASP A 324 6.64 2.18 16.43
CA ASP A 324 5.42 2.71 17.06
C ASP A 324 5.73 3.73 18.17
N GLU A 325 6.70 3.43 19.03
CA GLU A 325 7.09 4.30 20.14
C GLU A 325 7.76 5.60 19.67
N GLU A 326 8.53 5.56 18.58
CA GLU A 326 9.12 6.74 17.96
C GLU A 326 8.08 7.56 17.19
N ALA A 327 7.13 6.89 16.52
CA ALA A 327 6.06 7.54 15.76
C ALA A 327 5.11 8.33 16.67
N LYS A 328 4.89 7.87 17.91
CA LYS A 328 4.18 8.61 18.97
C LYS A 328 4.85 9.91 19.40
N LYS A 329 6.03 10.26 18.87
CA LYS A 329 6.72 11.54 19.11
C LYS A 329 6.67 12.46 17.90
N CYS A 330 6.11 11.98 16.79
CA CYS A 330 6.01 12.72 15.55
C CYS A 330 4.78 13.62 15.57
N SER A 331 4.94 14.84 15.08
CA SER A 331 3.86 15.83 14.98
C SER A 331 3.15 15.85 13.63
N SER A 332 3.65 15.08 12.65
CA SER A 332 3.06 15.01 11.31
C SER A 332 3.31 13.68 10.60
N ILE A 333 2.48 13.37 9.61
CA ILE A 333 2.63 12.19 8.75
C ILE A 333 3.99 12.21 8.06
N ASN A 334 4.46 13.40 7.65
CA ASN A 334 5.78 13.53 7.04
C ASN A 334 6.90 13.18 8.03
N ASP A 335 6.79 13.57 9.31
CA ASP A 335 7.78 13.21 10.33
C ASP A 335 7.86 11.68 10.49
N VAL A 336 6.72 11.00 10.54
CA VAL A 336 6.65 9.52 10.59
C VAL A 336 7.27 8.90 9.34
N LYS A 337 7.00 9.45 8.15
CA LYS A 337 7.63 9.01 6.89
C LYS A 337 9.14 9.21 6.90
N GLN A 338 9.65 10.29 7.49
CA GLN A 338 11.10 10.52 7.60
C GLN A 338 11.74 9.57 8.61
N LEU A 339 11.08 9.32 9.74
CA LEU A 339 11.48 8.32 10.72
C LEU A 339 11.69 6.95 10.06
N VAL A 340 10.66 6.43 9.37
CA VAL A 340 10.75 5.14 8.67
C VAL A 340 11.78 5.20 7.53
N ARG A 341 11.91 6.32 6.82
CA ARG A 341 12.90 6.45 5.73
C ARG A 341 14.34 6.38 6.23
N TRP A 342 14.63 6.89 7.42
CA TRP A 342 16.00 7.03 7.94
C TRP A 342 16.74 5.69 7.99
N ASP A 343 16.03 4.63 8.41
CA ASP A 343 16.60 3.30 8.60
C ASP A 343 16.55 2.40 7.38
N LEU A 344 16.10 2.90 6.22
CA LEU A 344 15.92 2.07 5.03
C LEU A 344 17.17 1.28 4.68
N ASN A 345 18.35 1.92 4.70
CA ASN A 345 19.60 1.24 4.35
C ASN A 345 19.87 0.05 5.27
N LEU A 346 19.60 0.20 6.57
CA LEU A 346 19.76 -0.86 7.55
C LEU A 346 18.78 -2.01 7.26
N ARG A 347 17.51 -1.69 6.99
CA ARG A 347 16.50 -2.71 6.63
C ARG A 347 16.85 -3.47 5.36
N ALA A 348 17.41 -2.79 4.36
CA ALA A 348 17.85 -3.42 3.12
C ALA A 348 18.98 -4.43 3.39
N ILE A 349 19.97 -4.05 4.22
CA ILE A 349 21.09 -4.93 4.57
C ILE A 349 20.59 -6.11 5.42
N ASP A 350 19.85 -5.83 6.50
CA ASP A 350 19.36 -6.85 7.44
C ASP A 350 18.46 -7.88 6.74
N SER A 351 17.55 -7.44 5.87
CA SER A 351 16.68 -8.36 5.12
C SER A 351 17.43 -9.27 4.15
N ILE A 352 18.50 -8.78 3.52
CA ILE A 352 19.38 -9.62 2.68
C ILE A 352 20.09 -10.66 3.53
N GLU A 353 20.61 -10.28 4.69
CA GLU A 353 21.26 -11.23 5.60
C GLU A 353 20.28 -12.26 6.16
N VAL A 354 19.07 -11.84 6.55
CA VAL A 354 18.04 -12.75 7.07
C VAL A 354 17.62 -13.76 6.01
N LEU A 355 17.41 -13.32 4.76
CA LEU A 355 17.08 -14.23 3.67
C LEU A 355 18.28 -15.11 3.26
N SER A 356 19.52 -14.65 3.45
CA SER A 356 20.70 -15.48 3.20
C SER A 356 20.77 -16.66 4.18
N ARG A 357 20.48 -16.43 5.46
CA ARG A 357 20.39 -17.44 6.54
C ARG A 357 19.28 -18.46 6.30
N THR A 358 18.06 -17.96 6.19
CA THR A 358 16.82 -18.77 6.17
C THR A 358 16.55 -19.45 4.84
N LYS A 359 17.03 -18.85 3.74
CA LYS A 359 16.80 -19.27 2.35
C LYS A 359 15.33 -19.20 1.89
N VAL A 360 14.38 -18.95 2.79
CA VAL A 360 12.94 -18.82 2.55
C VAL A 360 12.36 -17.74 3.47
N PRO A 361 11.19 -17.16 3.14
CA PRO A 361 10.51 -16.21 4.02
C PRO A 361 10.23 -16.77 5.43
N LEU A 362 10.23 -15.90 6.44
CA LEU A 362 9.88 -16.26 7.81
C LEU A 362 8.39 -16.50 8.00
N TYR A 363 7.54 -15.78 7.26
CA TYR A 363 6.10 -15.91 7.34
C TYR A 363 5.47 -15.95 5.96
N GLU A 364 4.38 -16.71 5.86
CA GLU A 364 3.43 -16.55 4.77
C GLU A 364 2.65 -15.25 4.96
N ASN A 365 2.46 -14.50 3.88
CA ASN A 365 1.74 -13.24 3.87
C ASN A 365 0.27 -13.51 3.51
N LYS A 366 -0.51 -13.90 4.54
CA LYS A 366 -1.87 -14.39 4.36
C LYS A 366 -2.83 -13.30 3.86
N ASN A 367 -3.52 -13.58 2.76
CA ASN A 367 -4.42 -12.61 2.12
C ASN A 367 -5.69 -12.30 2.92
N ASP A 368 -6.18 -13.24 3.72
CA ASP A 368 -7.41 -13.10 4.49
C ASP A 368 -7.27 -12.17 5.70
N MET A 369 -6.04 -11.87 6.14
CA MET A 369 -5.75 -11.04 7.31
C MET A 369 -5.72 -9.53 7.01
N GLY A 370 -5.69 -9.11 5.75
CA GLY A 370 -5.43 -7.72 5.40
C GLY A 370 -6.12 -7.25 4.13
N LEU A 371 -6.00 -5.95 3.87
CA LEU A 371 -6.64 -5.28 2.74
C LEU A 371 -5.62 -4.53 1.88
N MET A 372 -5.95 -4.36 0.59
CA MET A 372 -5.21 -3.49 -0.32
C MET A 372 -5.77 -2.06 -0.25
N PHE A 373 -4.89 -1.11 0.06
CA PHE A 373 -5.21 0.31 0.20
C PHE A 373 -4.65 1.14 -0.95
N TYR A 374 -5.28 2.29 -1.17
CA TYR A 374 -4.98 3.21 -2.27
C TYR A 374 -4.42 4.54 -1.76
N SER A 375 -4.14 5.48 -2.66
CA SER A 375 -3.77 6.82 -2.20
C SER A 375 -4.91 7.44 -1.38
N MET A 376 -4.58 7.80 -0.14
CA MET A 376 -5.50 8.40 0.81
C MET A 376 -5.93 9.80 0.34
N HIS A 377 -7.20 10.14 0.58
CA HIS A 377 -7.74 11.45 0.28
C HIS A 377 -7.20 12.49 1.29
N PRO A 378 -6.83 13.72 0.87
CA PRO A 378 -6.29 14.75 1.76
C PRO A 378 -7.16 15.08 2.98
N PHE A 379 -8.47 14.87 2.88
CA PHE A 379 -9.38 15.01 4.02
C PHE A 379 -9.03 14.06 5.17
N LEU A 380 -8.75 12.79 4.87
CA LEU A 380 -8.38 11.79 5.87
C LEU A 380 -6.97 12.02 6.41
N GLU A 381 -6.03 12.44 5.55
CA GLU A 381 -4.70 12.87 5.99
C GLU A 381 -4.82 14.02 7.00
N LYS A 382 -5.63 15.04 6.70
CA LYS A 382 -5.89 16.15 7.60
C LYS A 382 -6.52 15.70 8.92
N PHE A 383 -7.44 14.72 8.89
CA PHE A 383 -8.00 14.15 10.10
C PHE A 383 -6.91 13.53 11.00
N ILE A 384 -5.98 12.75 10.42
CA ILE A 384 -4.86 12.15 11.16
C ILE A 384 -3.97 13.24 11.78
N GLU A 385 -3.59 14.24 10.99
CA GLU A 385 -2.77 15.37 11.45
C GLU A 385 -3.43 16.15 12.60
N ASP A 386 -4.73 16.43 12.48
CA ASP A 386 -5.49 17.28 13.41
C ASP A 386 -6.02 16.52 14.65
N ASN A 387 -6.04 15.18 14.66
CA ASN A 387 -6.70 14.41 15.74
C ASN A 387 -5.89 13.23 16.29
N ILE A 388 -4.91 12.71 15.55
CA ILE A 388 -4.10 11.54 15.96
C ILE A 388 -2.68 11.97 16.31
N LEU A 389 -2.04 12.79 15.48
CA LEU A 389 -0.65 13.23 15.67
C LEU A 389 -0.53 14.53 16.47
N THR A 390 -1.63 15.25 16.67
CA THR A 390 -1.66 16.41 17.56
C THR A 390 -1.75 15.92 18.99
N HIS A 391 -0.60 15.82 19.66
CA HIS A 391 -0.57 15.58 21.09
C HIS A 391 -1.18 16.77 21.85
N PRO A 392 -2.03 16.55 22.86
CA PRO A 392 -2.37 17.58 23.84
C PRO A 392 -1.16 18.00 24.67
#